data_AF-A0A8T3NTT3-F1
#
_entry.id   AF-A0A8T3NTT3-F1
#
_cell.length_a   1.000
_cell.length_b   1.000
_cell.length_c   1.000
_cell.angle_alpha   90.00
_cell.angle_beta   90.00
_cell.angle_gamma   90.00
#
_symmetry.space_group_name_H-M   'P 1'
#
loop_
_entity.id
_entity.type
_entity.pdbx_description
1 polymer ?
#
loop_
_entity_poly.entity_id
_entity_poly.type
_entity_poly.pdbx_seq_one_letter_code
_entity_poly.pdbx_strand_id
1 'polypeptide(L)'
;MTVFPATRGEPEVQRVIDIEFRDLDGASAVAALEALPGVAVTDLRPTLGQVFGKRVIVIGGGAQVAQVNLGAVSEADRHNLRGERISVDTIPLVGEDRIAAAVRAVADLPRAHVLVLAGAIMGGDITQAVRELRATGIPVVALNMVGSVTDAADLVVSDPVQAGTMAVMAVADTALFDIGRQRGRRY
;
A
#
# COMPACT_ATOMS: atom_id res chain seq x y z
N MET A 1 -15.18 -15.74 -18.38
CA MET A 1 -15.45 -15.51 -16.95
C MET A 1 -14.27 -16.04 -16.18
N THR A 2 -13.42 -15.15 -15.67
CA THR A 2 -12.21 -15.51 -14.93
C THR A 2 -12.63 -16.00 -13.55
N VAL A 3 -12.46 -17.30 -13.30
CA VAL A 3 -12.79 -17.93 -12.02
C VAL A 3 -11.82 -17.35 -10.98
N PHE A 4 -12.35 -16.58 -10.03
CA PHE A 4 -11.59 -16.14 -8.86
C PHE A 4 -11.16 -17.40 -8.10
N PRO A 5 -9.89 -17.55 -7.65
CA PRO A 5 -9.41 -18.78 -7.03
C PRO A 5 -10.16 -19.18 -5.74
N ALA A 6 -10.95 -18.26 -5.16
CA ALA A 6 -11.71 -18.47 -3.93
C ALA A 6 -12.83 -19.53 -4.02
N THR A 7 -13.30 -19.89 -5.22
CA THR A 7 -14.41 -20.87 -5.39
C THR A 7 -13.95 -22.26 -5.86
N ARG A 8 -12.64 -22.53 -5.83
CA ARG A 8 -12.09 -23.83 -6.25
C ARG A 8 -12.55 -24.93 -5.26
N GLY A 9 -13.54 -25.72 -5.67
CA GLY A 9 -14.13 -26.82 -4.88
C GLY A 9 -15.59 -26.60 -4.49
N GLU A 10 -16.17 -25.44 -4.81
CA GLU A 10 -17.55 -25.07 -4.47
C GLU A 10 -18.34 -24.76 -5.75
N PRO A 11 -18.78 -25.78 -6.51
CA PRO A 11 -19.35 -25.59 -7.85
C PRO A 11 -20.67 -24.80 -7.86
N GLU A 12 -21.34 -24.67 -6.71
CA GLU A 12 -22.57 -23.89 -6.56
C GLU A 12 -22.30 -22.40 -6.24
N VAL A 13 -21.07 -22.04 -5.87
CA VAL A 13 -20.70 -20.65 -5.54
C VAL A 13 -20.21 -19.93 -6.79
N GLN A 14 -21.04 -19.04 -7.31
CA GLN A 14 -20.74 -18.25 -8.51
C GLN A 14 -19.88 -17.02 -8.22
N ARG A 15 -19.96 -16.46 -7.01
CA ARG A 15 -19.30 -15.21 -6.59
C ARG A 15 -18.99 -15.24 -5.11
N VAL A 16 -17.91 -14.58 -4.73
CA VAL A 16 -17.52 -14.30 -3.34
C VAL A 16 -17.46 -12.79 -3.18
N ILE A 17 -18.01 -12.27 -2.08
CA ILE A 17 -18.03 -10.85 -1.76
C ILE A 17 -17.46 -10.70 -0.34
N ASP A 18 -16.42 -9.88 -0.21
CA ASP A 18 -15.89 -9.46 1.09
C ASP A 18 -16.41 -8.05 1.42
N ILE A 19 -16.98 -7.88 2.61
CA ILE A 19 -17.57 -6.60 3.06
C ILE A 19 -17.02 -6.27 4.45
N GLU A 20 -16.53 -5.05 4.64
CA GLU A 20 -16.13 -4.52 5.94
C GLU A 20 -17.16 -3.47 6.41
N PHE A 21 -17.66 -3.62 7.63
CA PHE A 21 -18.63 -2.71 8.24
C PHE A 21 -17.95 -1.85 9.32
N ARG A 22 -18.35 -0.59 9.46
CA ARG A 22 -17.88 0.29 10.55
C ARG A 22 -18.81 0.30 11.75
N ASP A 23 -20.11 0.41 11.49
CA ASP A 23 -21.13 0.70 12.53
C ASP A 23 -22.10 -0.47 12.77
N LEU A 24 -21.83 -1.64 12.18
CA LEU A 24 -22.63 -2.86 12.34
C LEU A 24 -21.76 -3.95 12.95
N ASP A 25 -22.21 -4.53 14.06
CA ASP A 25 -21.51 -5.65 14.67
C ASP A 25 -21.59 -6.92 13.81
N GLY A 26 -20.61 -7.81 13.98
CA GLY A 26 -20.48 -9.00 13.15
C GLY A 26 -21.68 -9.96 13.23
N ALA A 27 -22.32 -10.09 14.39
CA ALA A 27 -23.45 -11.00 14.55
C ALA A 27 -24.68 -10.47 13.82
N SER A 28 -24.96 -9.18 13.96
CA SER A 28 -26.05 -8.51 13.22
C SER A 28 -25.80 -8.51 11.70
N ALA A 29 -24.55 -8.31 11.26
CA ALA A 29 -24.18 -8.36 9.85
C ALA A 29 -24.42 -9.75 9.25
N VAL A 30 -23.97 -10.82 9.93
CA VAL A 30 -24.18 -12.20 9.48
C VAL A 30 -25.68 -12.51 9.40
N ALA A 31 -26.46 -12.21 10.45
CA ALA A 31 -27.89 -12.47 10.45
C ALA A 31 -28.63 -11.74 9.29
N ALA A 32 -28.22 -10.51 8.97
CA ALA A 32 -28.79 -9.76 7.86
C ALA A 32 -28.45 -10.39 6.49
N LEU A 33 -27.21 -10.88 6.32
CA LEU A 33 -26.75 -11.52 5.09
C LEU A 33 -27.38 -12.90 4.88
N GLU A 34 -27.51 -13.71 5.93
CA GLU A 34 -28.16 -15.03 5.88
C GLU A 34 -29.64 -14.95 5.48
N ALA A 35 -30.30 -13.82 5.78
CA ALA A 35 -31.69 -13.59 5.39
C ALA A 35 -31.86 -13.23 3.90
N LEU A 36 -30.79 -12.94 3.15
CA LEU A 36 -30.87 -12.55 1.74
C LEU A 36 -31.00 -13.79 0.83
N PRO A 37 -32.02 -13.83 -0.06
CA PRO A 37 -32.14 -14.90 -1.04
C PRO A 37 -30.90 -15.00 -1.94
N GLY A 38 -30.31 -16.20 -2.02
CA GLY A 38 -29.15 -16.49 -2.87
C GLY A 38 -27.79 -16.41 -2.15
N VAL A 39 -27.76 -16.07 -0.86
CA VAL A 39 -26.56 -16.23 -0.03
C VAL A 39 -26.45 -17.69 0.42
N ALA A 40 -25.40 -18.38 -0.04
CA ALA A 40 -25.18 -19.79 0.28
C ALA A 40 -24.39 -19.99 1.58
N VAL A 41 -23.40 -19.11 1.84
CA VAL A 41 -22.48 -19.19 2.96
C VAL A 41 -22.15 -17.79 3.46
N THR A 42 -22.09 -17.63 4.77
CA THR A 42 -21.60 -16.43 5.48
C THR A 42 -20.50 -16.83 6.44
N ASP A 43 -19.43 -16.05 6.49
CA ASP A 43 -18.30 -16.28 7.40
C ASP A 43 -17.81 -14.95 7.97
N LEU A 44 -17.61 -14.91 9.28
CA LEU A 44 -17.13 -13.72 9.98
C LEU A 44 -15.62 -13.82 10.16
N ARG A 45 -14.89 -12.86 9.60
CA ARG A 45 -13.42 -12.82 9.64
C ARG A 45 -12.92 -11.50 10.20
N PRO A 46 -11.71 -11.47 10.79
CA PRO A 46 -11.03 -10.22 11.04
C PRO A 46 -10.83 -9.43 9.72
N THR A 47 -10.99 -8.11 9.79
CA THR A 47 -10.75 -7.20 8.66
C THR A 47 -9.30 -7.27 8.19
N LEU A 48 -9.04 -6.85 6.95
CA LEU A 48 -7.67 -6.73 6.46
C LEU A 48 -6.86 -5.72 7.29
N GLY A 49 -7.53 -4.70 7.84
CA GLY A 49 -6.92 -3.76 8.78
C GLY A 49 -6.47 -4.41 10.09
N GLN A 50 -7.25 -5.34 10.65
CA GLN A 50 -6.88 -6.05 11.88
C GLN A 50 -5.73 -7.04 11.67
N VAL A 51 -5.68 -7.71 10.52
CA VAL A 51 -4.65 -8.74 10.24
C VAL A 51 -3.38 -8.12 9.68
N PHE A 52 -3.51 -7.31 8.63
CA PHE A 52 -2.38 -6.78 7.84
C PHE A 52 -2.09 -5.31 8.08
N GLY A 53 -3.00 -4.57 8.73
CA GLY A 53 -2.78 -3.19 9.13
C GLY A 53 -2.54 -2.22 7.99
N LYS A 54 -1.71 -1.20 8.25
CA LYS A 54 -1.33 -0.18 7.27
C LYS A 54 -0.44 -0.79 6.20
N ARG A 55 -0.41 -0.20 5.01
CA ARG A 55 0.35 -0.73 3.89
C ARG A 55 1.31 0.30 3.30
N VAL A 56 2.58 -0.10 3.23
CA VAL A 56 3.64 0.56 2.45
C VAL A 56 3.64 -0.05 1.05
N ILE A 57 3.59 0.78 0.01
CA ILE A 57 3.68 0.34 -1.39
C ILE A 57 5.06 0.69 -1.94
N VAL A 58 5.70 -0.24 -2.66
CA VAL A 58 6.97 0.02 -3.35
C VAL A 58 6.84 -0.30 -4.83
N ILE A 59 7.12 0.70 -5.69
CA ILE A 59 7.05 0.57 -7.16
C ILE A 59 8.38 1.01 -7.77
N GLY A 60 8.89 0.24 -8.74
CA GLY A 60 10.01 0.68 -9.57
C GLY A 60 10.89 -0.45 -10.09
N GLY A 61 12.17 -0.19 -10.31
CA GLY A 61 13.11 -1.17 -10.85
C GLY A 61 13.40 -2.30 -9.84
N GLY A 62 13.38 -3.56 -10.28
CA GLY A 62 13.42 -4.73 -9.39
C GLY A 62 14.58 -4.74 -8.39
N ALA A 63 15.78 -4.32 -8.78
CA ALA A 63 16.93 -4.23 -7.87
C ALA A 63 16.73 -3.18 -6.76
N GLN A 64 16.21 -2.00 -7.11
CA GLN A 64 15.98 -0.92 -6.16
C GLN A 64 14.78 -1.22 -5.26
N VAL A 65 13.71 -1.80 -5.82
CA VAL A 65 12.56 -2.30 -5.07
C VAL A 65 13.00 -3.31 -4.00
N ALA A 66 13.90 -4.25 -4.34
CA ALA A 66 14.40 -5.22 -3.37
C ALA A 66 15.16 -4.57 -2.20
N GLN A 67 15.97 -3.53 -2.47
CA GLN A 67 16.69 -2.82 -1.42
C GLN A 67 15.77 -1.99 -0.51
N VAL A 68 14.77 -1.31 -1.10
CA VAL A 68 13.73 -0.62 -0.32
C VAL A 68 12.95 -1.61 0.53
N ASN A 69 12.58 -2.75 -0.04
CA ASN A 69 11.85 -3.79 0.67
C ASN A 69 12.64 -4.34 1.87
N LEU A 70 13.97 -4.48 1.76
CA LEU A 70 14.81 -4.90 2.88
C LEU A 70 14.67 -3.97 4.09
N GLY A 71 14.79 -2.65 3.88
CA GLY A 71 14.67 -1.67 4.96
C GLY A 71 13.25 -1.55 5.50
N ALA A 72 12.25 -1.57 4.61
CA ALA A 72 10.85 -1.51 4.98
C ALA A 72 10.41 -2.73 5.80
N VAL A 73 10.70 -3.95 5.34
CA VAL A 73 10.34 -5.17 6.10
C VAL A 73 11.05 -5.20 7.45
N SER A 74 12.34 -4.88 7.49
CA SER A 74 13.09 -4.88 8.75
C SER A 74 12.51 -3.91 9.78
N GLU A 75 12.07 -2.73 9.36
CA GLU A 75 11.46 -1.76 10.27
C GLU A 75 10.02 -2.17 10.63
N ALA A 76 9.25 -2.66 9.65
CA ALA A 76 7.88 -3.12 9.89
C ALA A 76 7.85 -4.25 10.92
N ASP A 77 8.78 -5.22 10.85
CA ASP A 77 8.89 -6.31 11.82
C ASP A 77 9.11 -5.80 13.24
N ARG A 78 9.98 -4.80 13.41
CA ARG A 78 10.26 -4.17 14.71
C ARG A 78 9.00 -3.53 15.31
N HIS A 79 8.17 -2.89 14.48
CA HIS A 79 6.89 -2.30 14.90
C HIS A 79 5.82 -3.37 15.14
N ASN A 80 5.73 -4.37 14.27
CA ASN A 80 4.73 -5.43 14.31
C ASN A 80 4.84 -6.30 15.57
N LEU A 81 6.07 -6.58 16.02
CA LEU A 81 6.32 -7.30 17.28
C LEU A 81 5.84 -6.54 18.53
N ARG A 82 5.60 -5.23 18.43
CA ARG A 82 5.10 -4.38 19.53
C ARG A 82 3.61 -4.09 19.46
N GLY A 83 2.89 -4.76 18.56
CA GLY A 83 1.43 -4.69 18.46
C GLY A 83 0.90 -3.83 17.31
N GLU A 84 1.76 -3.10 16.59
CA GLU A 84 1.34 -2.47 15.33
C GLU A 84 1.16 -3.53 14.23
N ARG A 85 0.56 -3.13 13.11
CA ARG A 85 0.43 -3.95 11.90
C ARG A 85 0.75 -3.08 10.69
N ILE A 86 1.86 -3.40 10.02
CA ILE A 86 2.32 -2.72 8.82
C ILE A 86 2.77 -3.81 7.84
N SER A 87 2.15 -3.83 6.65
CA SER A 87 2.54 -4.69 5.53
C SER A 87 3.34 -3.89 4.50
N VAL A 88 4.20 -4.59 3.76
CA VAL A 88 4.98 -4.03 2.65
C VAL A 88 4.62 -4.80 1.38
N ASP A 89 3.99 -4.11 0.44
CA ASP A 89 3.60 -4.69 -0.85
C ASP A 89 4.47 -4.08 -1.94
N THR A 90 5.01 -4.91 -2.83
CA THR A 90 5.95 -4.45 -3.85
C THR A 90 5.57 -4.94 -5.24
N ILE A 91 5.87 -4.14 -6.26
CA ILE A 91 5.76 -4.55 -7.65
C ILE A 91 6.93 -3.99 -8.47
N PRO A 92 7.75 -4.86 -9.10
CA PRO A 92 8.76 -4.41 -10.03
C PRO A 92 8.09 -3.98 -11.35
N LEU A 93 8.29 -2.73 -11.76
CA LEU A 93 7.67 -2.14 -12.93
C LEU A 93 8.61 -1.13 -13.60
N VAL A 94 8.59 -1.11 -14.94
CA VAL A 94 9.35 -0.18 -15.77
C VAL A 94 8.46 0.39 -16.88
N GLY A 95 8.84 1.56 -17.39
CA GLY A 95 8.09 2.30 -18.42
C GLY A 95 7.18 3.37 -17.80
N GLU A 96 7.18 4.56 -18.40
CA GLU A 96 6.51 5.75 -17.88
C GLU A 96 5.01 5.52 -17.66
N ASP A 97 4.27 5.13 -18.70
CA ASP A 97 2.82 4.91 -18.65
C ASP A 97 2.42 3.88 -17.61
N ARG A 98 3.18 2.79 -17.52
CA ARG A 98 2.90 1.68 -16.60
C ARG A 98 3.10 2.13 -15.15
N ILE A 99 4.21 2.82 -14.87
CA ILE A 99 4.47 3.35 -13.53
C ILE A 99 3.42 4.41 -13.19
N ALA A 100 3.10 5.34 -14.08
CA ALA A 100 2.10 6.36 -13.83
C ALA A 100 0.71 5.75 -13.54
N ALA A 101 0.30 4.73 -14.29
CA ALA A 101 -0.93 3.99 -14.02
C ALA A 101 -0.90 3.28 -12.66
N ALA A 102 0.21 2.63 -12.31
CA ALA A 102 0.37 1.96 -11.03
C ALA A 102 0.35 2.95 -9.86
N VAL A 103 0.97 4.13 -9.99
CA VAL A 103 0.95 5.20 -8.98
C VAL A 103 -0.48 5.69 -8.73
N ARG A 104 -1.27 5.94 -9.79
CA ARG A 104 -2.68 6.33 -9.63
C ARG A 104 -3.51 5.27 -8.93
N ALA A 105 -3.31 4.00 -9.30
CA ALA A 105 -4.02 2.88 -8.69
C ALA A 105 -3.74 2.72 -7.19
N VAL A 106 -2.65 3.32 -6.65
CA VAL A 106 -2.41 3.32 -5.20
C VAL A 106 -3.51 4.07 -4.43
N ALA A 107 -4.20 5.03 -5.03
CA ALA A 107 -5.32 5.71 -4.38
C ALA A 107 -6.50 4.77 -4.09
N ASP A 108 -6.67 3.73 -4.91
CA ASP A 108 -7.74 2.74 -4.79
C ASP A 108 -7.36 1.56 -3.90
N LEU A 109 -6.10 1.49 -3.46
CA LEU A 109 -5.57 0.41 -2.64
C LEU A 109 -6.02 0.58 -1.18
N PRO A 110 -6.85 -0.33 -0.63
CA PRO A 110 -7.26 -0.24 0.77
C PRO A 110 -6.04 -0.25 1.68
N ARG A 111 -6.06 0.56 2.74
CA ARG A 111 -4.98 0.63 3.74
C ARG A 111 -3.64 1.15 3.21
N ALA A 112 -3.51 1.63 1.96
CA ALA A 112 -2.27 2.27 1.50
C ALA A 112 -2.03 3.58 2.26
N HIS A 113 -0.87 3.70 2.92
CA HIS A 113 -0.53 4.87 3.74
C HIS A 113 0.72 5.60 3.27
N VAL A 114 1.55 4.97 2.42
CA VAL A 114 2.72 5.61 1.81
C VAL A 114 3.13 4.85 0.55
N LEU A 115 3.63 5.58 -0.43
CA LEU A 115 4.27 5.03 -1.63
C LEU A 115 5.77 5.34 -1.63
N VAL A 116 6.58 4.35 -2.01
CA VAL A 116 8.00 4.51 -2.30
C VAL A 116 8.26 4.25 -3.79
N LEU A 117 8.83 5.23 -4.48
CA LEU A 117 9.29 5.13 -5.87
C LEU A 117 10.78 4.81 -5.92
N ALA A 118 11.08 3.60 -6.38
CA ALA A 118 12.42 3.02 -6.40
C ALA A 118 12.97 2.94 -7.83
N GLY A 119 13.57 4.04 -8.31
CA GLY A 119 14.01 4.21 -9.70
C GLY A 119 15.38 4.85 -9.83
N ALA A 120 16.00 4.70 -11.00
CA ALA A 120 17.18 5.49 -11.40
C ALA A 120 16.79 6.71 -12.23
N ILE A 121 15.66 6.64 -12.94
CA ILE A 121 15.08 7.75 -13.68
C ILE A 121 13.54 7.64 -13.67
N MET A 122 12.86 8.69 -13.24
CA MET A 122 11.40 8.81 -13.35
C MET A 122 11.01 10.29 -13.55
N GLY A 123 10.12 10.55 -14.50
CA GLY A 123 9.69 11.89 -14.88
C GLY A 123 8.34 11.87 -15.59
N GLY A 124 8.00 12.97 -16.27
CA GLY A 124 6.82 13.03 -17.14
C GLY A 124 5.51 12.69 -16.42
N ASP A 125 4.73 11.78 -16.99
CA ASP A 125 3.43 11.38 -16.47
C ASP A 125 3.49 10.74 -15.08
N ILE A 126 4.63 10.14 -14.70
CA ILE A 126 4.83 9.65 -13.33
C ILE A 126 4.81 10.82 -12.35
N THR A 127 5.39 11.96 -12.72
CA THR A 127 5.42 13.16 -11.87
C THR A 127 4.02 13.70 -11.63
N GLN A 128 3.19 13.68 -12.68
CA GLN A 128 1.80 14.11 -12.59
C GLN A 128 0.98 13.13 -11.73
N ALA A 129 1.15 11.83 -11.93
CA ALA A 129 0.52 10.80 -11.10
C ALA A 129 0.92 10.92 -9.61
N VAL A 130 2.18 11.26 -9.30
CA VAL A 130 2.64 11.51 -7.93
C VAL A 130 1.90 12.70 -7.30
N ARG A 131 1.70 13.79 -8.03
CA ARG A 131 0.95 14.96 -7.52
C ARG A 131 -0.51 14.60 -7.25
N GLU A 132 -1.13 13.85 -8.15
CA GLU A 132 -2.51 13.36 -8.00
C GLU A 132 -2.65 12.46 -6.77
N LEU A 133 -1.74 11.49 -6.60
CA LEU A 133 -1.74 10.61 -5.43
C LEU A 133 -1.53 11.38 -4.13
N ARG A 134 -0.60 12.35 -4.09
CA ARG A 134 -0.39 13.17 -2.89
C ARG A 134 -1.62 14.00 -2.54
N ALA A 135 -2.40 14.43 -3.52
CA ALA A 135 -3.65 15.15 -3.29
C ALA A 135 -4.73 14.29 -2.60
N THR A 136 -4.63 12.95 -2.65
CA THR A 136 -5.50 12.05 -1.88
C THR A 136 -5.05 11.87 -0.43
N GLY A 137 -3.90 12.45 -0.06
CA GLY A 137 -3.32 12.37 1.28
C GLY A 137 -2.28 11.26 1.47
N ILE A 138 -1.97 10.48 0.43
CA ILE A 138 -0.93 9.43 0.50
C ILE A 138 0.45 10.07 0.20
N PRO A 139 1.37 10.15 1.18
CA PRO A 139 2.70 10.68 0.96
C PRO A 139 3.54 9.79 0.05
N VAL A 140 4.49 10.43 -0.65
CA VAL A 140 5.39 9.75 -1.59
C VAL A 140 6.85 9.99 -1.20
N VAL A 141 7.58 8.89 -1.01
CA VAL A 141 9.05 8.87 -0.87
C VAL A 141 9.64 8.48 -2.22
N ALA A 142 10.64 9.21 -2.71
CA ALA A 142 11.36 8.86 -3.93
C ALA A 142 12.84 8.58 -3.61
N LEU A 143 13.45 7.63 -4.32
CA LEU A 143 14.91 7.57 -4.32
C LEU A 143 15.49 8.82 -4.99
N ASN A 144 16.70 9.19 -4.60
CA ASN A 144 17.45 10.24 -5.28
C ASN A 144 17.82 9.78 -6.70
N MET A 145 17.02 10.19 -7.68
CA MET A 145 17.03 9.67 -9.05
C MET A 145 16.95 10.81 -10.07
N VAL A 146 17.26 10.51 -11.33
CA VAL A 146 17.11 11.48 -12.42
C VAL A 146 15.63 11.71 -12.74
N GLY A 147 15.29 12.94 -13.14
CA GLY A 147 13.95 13.29 -13.61
C GLY A 147 13.09 14.02 -12.56
N SER A 148 11.93 14.48 -13.02
CA SER A 148 11.08 15.44 -12.31
C SER A 148 10.28 14.86 -11.14
N VAL A 149 10.29 13.54 -10.93
CA VAL A 149 9.57 12.91 -9.80
C VAL A 149 10.10 13.38 -8.45
N THR A 150 11.42 13.62 -8.35
CA THR A 150 12.05 14.06 -7.10
C THR A 150 11.57 15.45 -6.64
N ASP A 151 11.10 16.29 -7.56
CA ASP A 151 10.51 17.60 -7.24
C ASP A 151 9.05 17.50 -6.78
N ALA A 152 8.37 16.39 -7.07
CA ALA A 152 6.97 16.14 -6.71
C ALA A 152 6.80 15.30 -5.44
N ALA A 153 7.82 14.53 -5.04
CA ALA A 153 7.80 13.69 -3.84
C ALA A 153 7.77 14.52 -2.54
N ASP A 154 7.27 13.93 -1.44
CA ASP A 154 7.35 14.54 -0.11
C ASP A 154 8.78 14.47 0.43
N LEU A 155 9.47 13.36 0.18
CA LEU A 155 10.80 13.07 0.70
C LEU A 155 11.67 12.41 -0.37
N VAL A 156 12.93 12.83 -0.48
CA VAL A 156 13.92 12.22 -1.37
C VAL A 156 15.06 11.62 -0.55
N VAL A 157 15.34 10.34 -0.75
CA VAL A 157 16.34 9.59 0.02
C VAL A 157 17.30 8.88 -0.93
N SER A 158 18.60 9.04 -0.69
CA SER A 158 19.63 8.45 -1.57
C SER A 158 19.84 6.96 -1.31
N ASP A 159 19.85 6.56 -0.04
CA ASP A 159 19.99 5.15 0.34
C ASP A 159 18.63 4.42 0.25
N PRO A 160 18.51 3.34 -0.55
CA PRO A 160 17.24 2.65 -0.73
C PRO A 160 16.78 1.92 0.53
N VAL A 161 17.70 1.39 1.35
CA VAL A 161 17.32 0.70 2.59
C VAL A 161 16.74 1.71 3.57
N GLN A 162 17.40 2.86 3.74
CA GLN A 162 16.91 3.97 4.55
C GLN A 162 15.55 4.48 4.05
N ALA A 163 15.35 4.58 2.74
CA ALA A 163 14.06 5.00 2.18
C ALA A 163 12.93 4.06 2.64
N GLY A 164 13.17 2.74 2.64
CA GLY A 164 12.21 1.75 3.15
C GLY A 164 11.94 1.91 4.65
N THR A 165 12.99 2.05 5.46
CA THR A 165 12.86 2.30 6.90
C THR A 165 12.06 3.57 7.19
N MET A 166 12.40 4.68 6.54
CA MET A 166 11.72 5.97 6.73
C MET A 166 10.26 5.92 6.28
N ALA A 167 9.93 5.16 5.22
CA ALA A 167 8.55 4.97 4.80
C ALA A 167 7.71 4.27 5.87
N VAL A 168 8.25 3.23 6.51
CA VAL A 168 7.56 2.55 7.63
C VAL A 168 7.45 3.48 8.84
N MET A 169 8.53 4.16 9.22
CA MET A 169 8.50 5.12 10.32
C MET A 169 7.48 6.25 10.09
N ALA A 170 7.22 6.64 8.83
CA ALA A 170 6.23 7.65 8.49
C ALA A 170 4.78 7.22 8.73
N VAL A 171 4.51 5.91 8.73
CA VAL A 171 3.17 5.36 8.92
C VAL A 171 2.97 4.71 10.29
N ALA A 172 4.05 4.44 11.02
CA ALA A 172 4.00 3.86 12.35
C ALA A 172 3.50 4.87 13.40
N ASP A 173 2.58 4.45 14.27
CA ASP A 173 2.03 5.35 15.31
C ASP A 173 3.01 5.59 16.46
N THR A 174 3.95 4.66 16.67
CA THR A 174 4.95 4.74 17.76
C THR A 174 6.24 5.46 17.37
N ALA A 175 6.40 5.85 16.10
CA ALA A 175 7.57 6.58 15.64
C ALA A 175 7.40 8.09 15.88
N LEU A 176 8.46 8.76 16.35
CA LEU A 176 8.51 10.23 16.42
C LEU A 176 8.72 10.88 15.04
N PHE A 177 8.93 10.07 14.01
CA PHE A 177 9.20 10.54 12.66
C PHE A 177 7.90 11.00 11.99
N ASP A 178 7.93 12.23 11.50
CA ASP A 178 6.80 12.84 10.79
C ASP A 178 7.30 13.31 9.43
N ILE A 179 6.83 12.65 8.36
CA ILE A 179 7.21 12.97 6.98
C ILE A 179 6.79 14.40 6.60
N GLY A 180 5.70 14.92 7.17
CA GLY A 180 5.26 16.30 6.99
C GLY A 180 6.31 17.31 7.44
N ARG A 181 7.04 17.01 8.53
CA ARG A 181 8.15 17.83 9.03
C ARG A 181 9.44 17.69 8.22
N GLN A 182 9.55 16.64 7.40
CA GLN A 182 10.71 16.39 6.54
C GLN A 182 10.49 16.80 5.09
N ARG A 183 9.34 17.41 4.76
CA ARG A 183 9.00 17.78 3.37
C ARG A 183 10.08 18.64 2.71
N GLY A 184 10.50 18.22 1.51
CA GLY A 184 11.52 18.91 0.71
C GLY A 184 12.97 18.68 1.15
N ARG A 185 13.21 17.87 2.19
CA ARG A 185 14.57 17.48 2.60
C ARG A 185 15.10 16.35 1.72
N ARG A 186 16.43 16.30 1.60
CA ARG A 186 17.18 15.27 0.89
C ARG A 186 18.16 14.61 1.87
N TYR A 187 18.22 13.28 1.85
CA TYR A 187 19.09 12.46 2.70
C TYR A 187 20.01 11.58 1.85
#